data_AF-A0A4R5ZXE9-F1
#
_entry.id   AF-A0A4R5ZXE9-F1
#
_cell.length_a   1.000
_cell.length_b   1.000
_cell.length_c   1.000
_cell.angle_alpha   90.00
_cell.angle_beta   90.00
_cell.angle_gamma   90.00
#
_symmetry.space_group_name_H-M   'P 1'
#
loop_
_entity.id
_entity.type
_entity.pdbx_description
1 polymer ?
#
loop_
_entity_poly.entity_id
_entity_poly.type
_entity_poly.pdbx_seq_one_letter_code
_entity_poly.pdbx_strand_id
1 'polypeptide(L)' 'AVGRGRAALSAALGAAALLALGGPGIAALLAGAVAVAALALVARRQIGGQTGDVLGAAQQLGEIAILVTLAAA' A
#
# COMPACT_ATOMS: atom_id res chain seq x y z
N ALA A 1 -11.08 17.44 -1.58
CA ALA A 1 -10.66 16.25 -2.35
C ALA A 1 -9.19 16.42 -2.75
N VAL A 2 -8.33 15.44 -2.44
CA VAL A 2 -6.95 15.45 -2.95
C VAL A 2 -7.01 15.23 -4.47
N GLY A 3 -6.36 16.09 -5.25
CA GLY A 3 -6.33 15.95 -6.70
C GLY A 3 -5.61 14.66 -7.11
N ARG A 4 -6.11 13.96 -8.15
CA ARG A 4 -5.50 12.73 -8.69
C ARG A 4 -3.99 12.84 -8.92
N GLY A 5 -3.52 14.01 -9.37
CA GLY A 5 -2.09 14.27 -9.55
C GLY A 5 -1.27 14.23 -8.26
N ARG A 6 -1.82 14.71 -7.13
CA ARG A 6 -1.16 14.66 -5.82
C ARG A 6 -1.07 13.22 -5.29
N ALA A 7 -2.15 12.45 -5.45
CA ALA A 7 -2.17 11.04 -5.05
C ALA A 7 -1.18 10.20 -5.87
N ALA A 8 -1.11 10.43 -7.19
CA ALA A 8 -0.14 9.76 -8.05
C ALA A 8 1.30 10.15 -7.68
N LEU A 9 1.54 11.44 -7.42
CA LEU A 9 2.87 11.93 -7.02
C LEU A 9 3.32 11.33 -5.67
N SER A 10 2.45 11.28 -4.67
CA SER A 10 2.79 10.69 -3.36
C SER A 10 3.08 9.19 -3.48
N ALA A 11 2.30 8.46 -4.28
CA ALA A 11 2.54 7.05 -4.53
C ALA A 11 3.88 6.82 -5.27
N ALA A 12 4.17 7.64 -6.28
CA ALA A 12 5.42 7.55 -7.04
C ALA A 12 6.65 7.86 -6.16
N LEU A 13 6.57 8.89 -5.31
CA LEU A 13 7.65 9.23 -4.37
C LEU A 13 7.87 8.11 -3.33
N GLY A 14 6.79 7.57 -2.76
CA GLY A 14 6.90 6.45 -1.83
C GLY A 14 7.52 5.20 -2.49
N ALA A 15 7.09 4.86 -3.70
CA ALA A 15 7.67 3.76 -4.45
C ALA A 15 9.15 4.00 -4.78
N ALA A 16 9.53 5.21 -5.22
CA ALA A 16 10.92 5.55 -5.51
C ALA A 16 11.81 5.45 -4.26
N ALA A 17 11.33 5.93 -3.10
CA ALA A 17 12.03 5.82 -1.83
C ALA A 17 12.26 4.35 -1.42
N LEU A 18 11.25 3.48 -1.59
CA LEU A 18 11.42 2.05 -1.32
C LEU A 18 12.41 1.41 -2.30
N LEU A 19 12.31 1.70 -3.60
CA LEU A 19 13.23 1.13 -4.60
C LEU A 19 14.70 1.55 -4.37
N ALA A 20 14.95 2.72 -3.79
CA ALA A 20 16.30 3.16 -3.41
C ALA A 20 16.95 2.29 -2.32
N LEU A 21 16.17 1.51 -1.57
CA LEU A 21 16.66 0.55 -0.57
C LEU A 21 17.10 -0.80 -1.18
N GLY A 22 16.97 -0.99 -2.50
CA GLY A 22 17.35 -2.22 -3.18
C GLY A 22 16.44 -3.41 -2.87
N GLY A 23 17.01 -4.60 -2.69
CA GLY A 23 16.28 -5.85 -2.47
C GLY A 23 15.21 -5.79 -1.35
N PRO A 24 15.55 -5.32 -0.13
CA PRO A 24 14.59 -5.13 0.96
C PRO A 24 13.44 -4.19 0.58
N GLY A 25 13.76 -3.12 -0.14
CA GLY A 25 12.79 -2.15 -0.63
C GLY A 25 11.80 -2.73 -1.65
N ILE A 26 12.29 -3.56 -2.57
CA ILE A 26 11.46 -4.31 -3.53
C ILE A 26 10.54 -5.27 -2.77
N ALA A 27 11.08 -6.02 -1.80
CA ALA A 27 10.29 -6.93 -0.97
C ALA A 27 9.18 -6.18 -0.21
N ALA A 28 9.50 -5.04 0.40
CA ALA A 28 8.55 -4.22 1.14
C ALA A 28 7.45 -3.63 0.23
N LEU A 29 7.82 -3.15 -0.96
CA LEU A 29 6.86 -2.64 -1.94
C LEU A 29 5.87 -3.73 -2.39
N LEU A 30 6.38 -4.94 -2.66
CA LEU A 30 5.55 -6.10 -3.02
C LEU A 30 4.64 -6.51 -1.86
N ALA A 31 5.16 -6.57 -0.63
CA ALA A 31 4.38 -6.93 0.55
C ALA A 31 3.22 -5.94 0.79
N GLY A 32 3.50 -4.62 0.73
CA GLY A 32 2.47 -3.59 0.83
C GLY A 32 1.41 -3.69 -0.27
N ALA A 33 1.83 -3.90 -1.52
CA ALA A 33 0.92 -4.05 -2.66
C ALA A 33 0.01 -5.28 -2.52
N VAL A 34 0.56 -6.41 -2.09
CA VAL A 34 -0.19 -7.66 -1.85
C VAL A 34 -1.19 -7.47 -0.72
N ALA A 35 -0.79 -6.83 0.39
CA ALA A 35 -1.68 -6.61 1.53
C ALA A 35 -2.88 -5.72 1.16
N VAL A 36 -2.62 -4.62 0.44
CA VAL A 36 -3.66 -3.71 -0.09
C VAL A 36 -4.58 -4.44 -1.08
N ALA A 37 -4.02 -5.22 -2.01
CA ALA A 37 -4.80 -5.97 -2.99
C ALA A 37 -5.68 -7.03 -2.33
N ALA A 38 -5.16 -7.75 -1.32
CA ALA A 38 -5.91 -8.73 -0.55
C ALA A 38 -7.10 -8.07 0.15
N LEU A 39 -6.89 -6.93 0.83
CA LEU A 39 -7.97 -6.19 1.46
C LEU A 39 -9.01 -5.71 0.43
N ALA A 40 -8.58 -5.23 -0.73
CA ALA A 40 -9.49 -4.79 -1.79
C ALA A 40 -10.35 -5.95 -2.32
N LEU A 41 -9.77 -7.15 -2.48
CA LEU A 41 -10.52 -8.35 -2.86
C LEU A 41 -11.53 -8.77 -1.79
N VAL A 42 -11.13 -8.69 -0.51
CA VAL A 42 -12.00 -8.97 0.63
C VAL A 42 -13.17 -7.99 0.67
N ALA A 43 -12.91 -6.70 0.54
CA ALA A 43 -13.95 -5.66 0.54
C ALA A 43 -14.92 -5.79 -0.65
N ARG A 44 -14.41 -6.11 -1.85
CA ARG A 44 -15.26 -6.42 -3.02
C ARG A 44 -16.19 -7.59 -2.76
N ARG A 45 -15.69 -8.64 -2.09
CA ARG A 45 -16.45 -9.86 -1.81
C ARG A 45 -17.47 -9.70 -0.68
N GLN A 46 -17.14 -8.94 0.36
CA GLN A 46 -17.98 -8.84 1.57
C GLN A 46 -18.99 -7.69 1.50
N ILE A 47 -18.58 -6.54 0.97
CA ILE A 47 -19.38 -5.31 1.00
C ILE A 47 -19.59 -4.69 -0.39
N GLY A 48 -19.21 -5.40 -1.46
CA GLY A 48 -19.49 -5.01 -2.84
C GLY A 48 -18.60 -3.92 -3.43
N GLY A 49 -17.53 -3.47 -2.74
CA GLY A 49 -16.68 -2.41 -3.28
C GLY A 49 -15.66 -1.81 -2.33
N GLN A 50 -15.45 -0.50 -2.46
CA GLN A 50 -14.53 0.30 -1.64
C GLN A 50 -15.32 1.43 -0.96
N THR A 51 -15.14 1.59 0.34
CA THR A 51 -15.65 2.73 1.14
C THR A 51 -14.47 3.57 1.65
N GLY A 52 -14.76 4.70 2.30
CA GLY A 52 -13.73 5.49 2.99
C GLY A 52 -12.96 4.67 4.03
N ASP A 53 -13.66 3.83 4.79
CA ASP A 53 -13.06 2.98 5.83
C ASP A 53 -12.11 1.93 5.23
N VAL A 54 -12.48 1.33 4.08
CA VAL A 54 -11.61 0.36 3.39
C VAL A 54 -10.35 1.03 2.86
N LEU A 55 -10.44 2.24 2.34
CA LEU A 55 -9.26 2.99 1.87
C LEU A 55 -8.34 3.37 3.04
N GLY A 56 -8.92 3.78 4.18
CA GLY A 56 -8.17 4.04 5.41
C GLY A 56 -7.46 2.79 5.92
N ALA A 57 -8.18 1.66 5.99
CA ALA A 57 -7.62 0.37 6.38
C ALA A 57 -6.53 -0.11 5.40
N ALA A 58 -6.69 0.13 4.10
CA ALA A 58 -5.68 -0.21 3.09
C ALA A 58 -4.38 0.57 3.31
N GLN A 59 -4.46 1.86 3.63
CA GLN A 59 -3.27 2.67 3.90
C GLN A 59 -2.51 2.16 5.13
N GLN A 60 -3.21 1.92 6.25
CA GLN A 60 -2.59 1.41 7.46
C GLN A 60 -2.02 0.00 7.27
N LEU A 61 -2.77 -0.89 6.62
CA LEU A 61 -2.31 -2.25 6.36
C LEU A 61 -1.09 -2.29 5.43
N GLY A 62 -1.10 -1.47 4.37
CA GLY A 62 0.04 -1.34 3.46
C GLY A 62 1.29 -0.80 4.18
N GLU A 63 1.13 0.22 5.03
CA GLU A 63 2.23 0.79 5.83
C GLU A 63 2.79 -0.24 6.81
N ILE A 64 1.94 -0.98 7.54
CA ILE A 64 2.36 -2.05 8.45
C ILE A 64 3.13 -3.13 7.68
N ALA A 65 2.62 -3.59 6.54
CA ALA A 65 3.28 -4.62 5.74
C ALA A 65 4.67 -4.18 5.24
N ILE A 66 4.79 -2.92 4.80
CA ILE A 66 6.08 -2.33 4.40
C ILE A 66 7.03 -2.30 5.60
N LEU A 67 6.61 -1.74 6.74
CA LEU A 67 7.46 -1.59 7.92
C LEU A 67 7.90 -2.94 8.50
N VAL A 68 7.00 -3.92 8.59
CA VAL A 68 7.33 -5.28 9.05
C VAL A 68 8.32 -5.97 8.11
N THR A 69 8.14 -5.81 6.80
CA THR A 69 9.05 -6.41 5.81
C THR A 69 10.45 -5.80 5.91
N LEU A 70 10.54 -4.48 6.05
CA LEU A 70 11.81 -3.78 6.25
C LEU A 70 12.47 -4.13 7.58
N ALA A 71 11.69 -4.30 8.66
CA ALA A 71 12.20 -4.67 9.97
C ALA A 71 12.75 -6.10 10.03
N ALA A 72 12.36 -6.97 9.09
CA ALA A 72 12.78 -8.36 9.02
C ALA A 72 13.92 -8.62 8.01
N ALA A 73 14.34 -7.60 7.26
CA ALA A 73 15.36 -7.68 6.20
C ALA A 73 16.74 -7.26 6.71
#